data_AF-A0ABD1ET75-F1
#
_entry.id   AF-A0ABD1ET75-F1
#
_cell.length_a   1.000
_cell.length_b   1.000
_cell.length_c   1.000
_cell.angle_alpha   90.00
_cell.angle_beta   90.00
_cell.angle_gamma   90.00
#
_symmetry.space_group_name_H-M   'P 1'
#
loop_
_entity.id
_entity.type
_entity.pdbx_description
1 polymer ?
#
loop_
_entity_poly.entity_id
_entity_poly.type
_entity_poly.pdbx_seq_one_letter_code
_entity_poly.pdbx_strand_id
1 'polypeptide(L)'
;MSRISILTPYFKSPFTDFFNDVISAQWGGGPCADLELKALDCLEAYGFSKGLQQCQQQLKDFEECIMKIKQFKRLDAMEKERQRQYKSGERSKEEIYSKNPPVGADIY
;
A
#
# COMPACT_ATOMS: atom_id res chain seq x y z
N MET A 1 -7.15 -15.52 2.34
CA MET A 1 -8.14 -15.27 1.28
C MET A 1 -8.18 -13.77 1.05
N SER A 2 -7.42 -13.26 0.08
CA SER A 2 -7.49 -11.84 -0.30
C SER A 2 -8.74 -11.69 -1.18
N ARG A 3 -9.74 -10.95 -0.70
CA ARG A 3 -10.94 -10.60 -1.48
C ARG A 3 -10.59 -9.40 -2.33
N ILE A 4 -10.22 -9.66 -3.58
CA ILE A 4 -9.97 -8.64 -4.61
C ILE A 4 -11.34 -8.10 -5.06
N SER A 5 -11.97 -7.30 -4.20
CA SER A 5 -13.26 -6.65 -4.48
C SER A 5 -13.10 -5.26 -5.09
N ILE A 6 -11.85 -4.78 -5.21
CA ILE A 6 -11.53 -3.40 -5.60
C ILE A 6 -11.24 -3.29 -7.11
N LEU A 7 -10.70 -4.34 -7.75
CA LEU A 7 -10.25 -4.26 -9.14
C LEU A 7 -11.37 -4.42 -10.18
N THR A 8 -12.46 -5.11 -9.84
CA THR A 8 -13.61 -5.25 -10.75
C THR A 8 -14.91 -5.29 -9.96
N PRO A 9 -15.93 -4.49 -10.33
CA PRO A 9 -17.25 -4.61 -9.74
C PRO A 9 -17.83 -6.00 -10.05
N TYR A 10 -18.37 -6.66 -9.03
CA TYR A 10 -19.00 -7.98 -9.17
C TYR A 10 -20.21 -7.94 -10.12
N PHE A 11 -20.91 -6.81 -10.17
CA PHE A 11 -22.04 -6.58 -11.07
C PHE A 11 -21.69 -5.45 -12.04
N LYS A 12 -21.67 -5.74 -13.34
CA LYS A 12 -21.43 -4.74 -14.38
C LYS A 12 -22.75 -4.12 -14.82
N SER A 13 -22.84 -2.81 -14.74
CA SER A 13 -23.97 -1.98 -15.13
C SER A 13 -23.48 -0.61 -15.62
N PRO A 14 -24.28 0.12 -16.40
CA PRO A 14 -23.92 1.47 -16.83
C PRO A 14 -23.60 2.43 -15.66
N PHE A 15 -24.24 2.23 -14.51
CA PHE A 15 -23.94 3.03 -13.31
C PHE A 15 -22.61 2.65 -12.67
N THR A 16 -22.30 1.36 -12.58
CA THR A 16 -21.01 0.91 -12.03
C THR A 16 -19.85 1.29 -12.94
N ASP A 17 -20.06 1.37 -14.26
CA ASP A 17 -19.02 1.83 -15.20
C ASP A 17 -18.76 3.35 -15.04
N PHE A 18 -19.80 4.15 -14.79
CA PHE A 18 -19.65 5.59 -14.56
C PHE A 18 -18.97 5.92 -13.22
N PHE A 19 -19.29 5.16 -12.16
CA PHE A 19 -18.70 5.37 -10.82
C PHE A 19 -17.52 4.46 -10.52
N ASN A 20 -16.98 3.75 -11.51
CA ASN A 20 -15.86 2.81 -11.31
C ASN A 20 -14.62 3.53 -10.78
N ASP A 21 -14.35 4.72 -11.32
CA ASP A 21 -13.18 5.52 -10.96
C ASP A 21 -13.19 5.90 -9.47
N VAL A 22 -14.37 6.16 -8.88
CA VAL A 22 -14.55 6.53 -7.46
C VAL A 22 -14.15 5.41 -6.50
N ILE A 23 -14.31 4.15 -6.91
CA ILE A 23 -14.01 2.97 -6.08
C ILE A 23 -12.57 2.49 -6.32
N SER A 24 -12.01 2.81 -7.48
CA SER A 24 -10.63 2.52 -7.85
C SER A 24 -9.62 3.40 -7.10
N ALA A 25 -8.36 2.99 -7.03
CA ALA A 25 -7.27 3.82 -6.54
C ALA A 25 -6.79 4.85 -7.59
N GLN A 26 -7.44 4.93 -8.75
CA GLN A 26 -7.12 5.88 -9.84
C GLN A 26 -7.74 7.26 -9.62
N TRP A 27 -8.76 7.39 -8.76
CA TRP A 27 -9.39 8.67 -8.46
C TRP A 27 -8.37 9.72 -7.99
N GLY A 28 -8.15 10.75 -8.82
CA GLY A 28 -7.26 11.86 -8.51
C GLY A 28 -5.75 11.56 -8.56
N GLY A 29 -5.33 10.46 -9.20
CA GLY A 29 -3.90 10.11 -9.31
C GLY A 29 -3.29 9.74 -7.96
N GLY A 30 -4.04 8.96 -7.16
CA GLY A 30 -3.61 8.55 -5.83
C GLY A 30 -2.28 7.77 -5.82
N PRO A 31 -1.58 7.70 -4.67
CA PRO A 31 -0.26 7.08 -4.55
C PRO A 31 -0.22 5.57 -4.88
N CYS A 32 -1.38 4.93 -5.03
CA CYS A 32 -1.50 3.51 -5.36
C CYS A 32 -1.97 3.24 -6.81
N ALA A 33 -2.23 4.28 -7.62
CA ALA A 33 -2.73 4.14 -8.98
C ALA A 33 -1.79 3.31 -9.88
N ASP A 34 -0.48 3.55 -9.80
CA ASP A 34 0.51 2.80 -10.58
C ASP A 34 0.58 1.31 -10.22
N LEU A 35 0.31 0.98 -8.95
CA LEU A 35 0.29 -0.40 -8.48
C LEU A 35 -1.00 -1.10 -8.90
N GLU A 36 -2.12 -0.37 -8.95
CA GLU A 36 -3.37 -0.86 -9.51
C GLU A 36 -3.21 -1.21 -10.99
N LEU A 37 -2.65 -0.29 -11.79
CA LEU A 37 -2.41 -0.50 -13.22
C LEU A 37 -1.54 -1.75 -13.47
N LYS A 38 -0.42 -1.90 -12.74
CA LYS A 38 0.43 -3.10 -12.83
C LYS A 38 -0.29 -4.39 -12.48
N ALA A 39 -1.21 -4.35 -11.52
CA ALA A 39 -2.02 -5.50 -11.15
C ALA A 39 -3.05 -5.83 -12.25
N LEU A 40 -3.69 -4.82 -12.84
CA LEU A 40 -4.64 -4.97 -13.93
C LEU A 40 -3.98 -5.50 -15.20
N ASP A 41 -2.83 -4.95 -15.62
CA ASP A 41 -2.08 -5.39 -16.80
C ASP A 41 -1.74 -6.89 -16.72
N CYS A 42 -1.33 -7.35 -15.53
CA CYS A 42 -1.04 -8.75 -15.30
C CYS A 42 -2.31 -9.61 -15.38
N LEU A 43 -3.42 -9.17 -14.77
CA LEU A 43 -4.68 -9.89 -14.83
C LEU A 43 -5.26 -9.95 -16.25
N GLU A 44 -5.06 -8.90 -17.06
CA GLU A 44 -5.46 -8.87 -18.46
C GLU A 44 -4.66 -9.88 -19.29
N ALA A 45 -3.33 -9.95 -19.08
CA ALA A 45 -2.46 -10.88 -19.80
C ALA A 45 -2.78 -12.37 -19.53
N TYR A 46 -3.13 -12.75 -18.29
CA TYR A 46 -3.34 -14.15 -17.91
C TYR A 46 -4.81 -14.56 -17.79
N GLY A 47 -5.74 -13.59 -17.75
CA GLY A 47 -7.14 -13.81 -17.42
C GLY A 47 -7.39 -14.10 -15.93
N PHE A 48 -8.64 -14.01 -15.49
CA PHE A 48 -8.99 -14.03 -14.06
C PHE A 48 -8.55 -15.32 -13.32
N SER A 49 -8.80 -16.50 -13.90
CA SER A 49 -8.56 -17.78 -13.22
C SER A 49 -7.07 -18.06 -12.97
N LYS A 50 -6.22 -17.82 -13.97
CA LYS A 50 -4.76 -18.02 -13.86
C LYS A 50 -4.06 -16.82 -13.23
N GLY A 51 -4.60 -15.61 -13.46
CA GLY A 51 -4.05 -14.36 -12.96
C GLY A 51 -3.99 -14.30 -11.42
N LEU A 52 -4.94 -14.91 -10.71
CA LEU A 52 -4.88 -14.95 -9.24
C LEU A 52 -3.64 -15.66 -8.68
N GLN A 53 -3.10 -16.64 -9.40
CA GLN A 53 -1.89 -17.36 -8.99
C GLN A 53 -0.64 -16.70 -9.56
N GLN A 54 -0.65 -16.29 -10.83
CA GLN A 54 0.52 -15.74 -11.51
C GLN A 54 0.82 -14.30 -11.10
N CYS A 55 -0.21 -13.48 -10.88
CA CYS A 55 -0.10 -12.06 -10.53
C CYS A 55 -0.09 -11.80 -9.02
N GLN A 56 0.24 -12.83 -8.23
CA GLN A 56 0.12 -12.76 -6.77
C GLN A 56 1.00 -11.66 -6.16
N GLN A 57 2.17 -11.37 -6.77
CA GLN A 57 3.09 -10.36 -6.28
C GLN A 57 2.51 -8.95 -6.45
N GLN A 58 2.07 -8.63 -7.67
CA GLN A 58 1.46 -7.35 -8.01
C GLN A 58 0.20 -7.08 -7.18
N LEU A 59 -0.64 -8.11 -7.00
CA LEU A 59 -1.83 -8.03 -6.16
C LEU A 59 -1.50 -7.77 -4.69
N LYS A 60 -0.47 -8.44 -4.16
CA LYS A 60 -0.02 -8.21 -2.77
C LYS A 60 0.57 -6.82 -2.57
N ASP A 61 1.25 -6.28 -3.57
CA ASP A 61 1.84 -4.95 -3.49
C ASP A 61 0.76 -3.87 -3.55
N PHE A 62 -0.27 -4.05 -4.39
CA PHE A 62 -1.47 -3.20 -4.39
C PHE A 62 -2.24 -3.29 -3.06
N GLU A 63 -2.47 -4.49 -2.55
CA GLU A 63 -3.13 -4.71 -1.24
C GLU A 63 -2.34 -4.05 -0.10
N GLU A 64 -1.01 -4.15 -0.13
CA GLU A 64 -0.14 -3.46 0.84
C GLU A 64 -0.26 -1.95 0.72
N CYS A 65 -0.34 -1.40 -0.50
CA CYS A 65 -0.45 0.03 -0.70
C CYS A 65 -1.75 0.61 -0.12
N ILE A 66 -2.87 -0.10 -0.24
CA ILE A 66 -4.17 0.34 0.29
C ILE A 66 -4.23 0.14 1.81
N MET A 67 -3.82 -1.03 2.30
CA MET A 67 -4.02 -1.41 3.70
C MET A 67 -2.88 -0.97 4.62
N LYS A 68 -1.70 -0.68 4.07
CA LYS A 68 -0.45 -0.29 4.78
C LYS A 68 -0.03 -1.23 5.92
N ILE A 69 -0.48 -2.48 5.90
CA ILE A 69 -0.30 -3.43 7.01
C ILE A 69 1.19 -3.69 7.29
N LYS A 70 2.00 -3.90 6.24
CA LYS A 70 3.43 -4.18 6.42
C LYS A 70 4.16 -2.93 6.87
N GLN A 71 3.84 -1.77 6.30
CA GLN A 71 4.38 -0.48 6.74
C GLN A 71 4.12 -0.24 8.24
N PHE A 72 2.88 -0.41 8.72
CA PHE A 72 2.56 -0.22 10.13
C PHE A 72 3.27 -1.21 11.05
N LYS A 73 3.32 -2.50 10.68
CA LYS A 73 4.08 -3.51 11.44
C LYS A 73 5.56 -3.17 11.53
N ARG A 74 6.14 -2.64 10.45
CA ARG A 74 7.54 -2.19 10.43
C ARG A 74 7.74 -1.00 11.37
N LEU A 75 6.84 -0.01 11.33
CA LEU A 75 6.90 1.14 12.23
C LEU A 75 6.80 0.73 13.70
N ASP A 76 5.86 -0.15 14.03
CA ASP A 76 5.67 -0.71 15.38
C ASP A 76 6.92 -1.47 15.86
N ALA A 77 7.51 -2.31 15.00
CA ALA A 77 8.76 -3.02 15.34
C ALA A 77 9.92 -2.06 15.60
N MET A 78 10.09 -1.02 14.76
CA MET A 78 11.12 0.00 14.95
C MET A 78 10.90 0.80 16.23
N GLU A 79 9.65 1.10 16.58
CA GLU A 79 9.31 1.80 17.81
C GLU A 79 9.59 0.95 19.05
N LYS A 80 9.19 -0.32 19.04
CA LYS A 80 9.49 -1.26 20.13
C LYS A 80 10.98 -1.39 20.39
N GLU A 81 11.78 -1.48 19.33
CA GLU A 81 13.23 -1.56 19.44
C GLU A 81 13.84 -0.27 19.99
N ARG A 82 13.37 0.91 19.53
CA ARG A 82 13.79 2.19 20.11
C ARG A 82 13.49 2.28 21.61
N GLN A 83 12.29 1.86 22.02
CA GLN A 83 11.90 1.86 23.43
C GLN A 83 12.72 0.87 24.26
N ARG A 84 13.09 -0.29 23.69
CA ARG A 84 14.00 -1.24 24.33
C ARG A 84 15.37 -0.60 24.60
N GLN A 85 15.98 0.03 23.59
CA GLN A 85 17.30 0.67 23.70
C GLN A 85 17.31 1.86 24.67
N TYR A 86 16.20 2.61 24.72
CA TYR A 86 16.04 3.67 25.72
C TYR A 86 15.98 3.11 27.15
N LYS A 87 15.23 2.01 27.35
CA LYS A 87 15.13 1.34 28.66
C LYS A 87 16.43 0.66 29.11
N SER A 88 17.23 0.14 28.18
CA SER A 88 18.55 -0.43 28.49
C SER A 88 19.64 0.62 28.70
N GLY A 89 19.37 1.89 28.40
CA GLY A 89 20.33 2.99 28.55
C GLY A 89 21.35 3.08 27.42
N GLU A 90 21.22 2.27 26.36
CA GLU A 90 22.06 2.32 25.15
C GLU A 90 21.84 3.61 24.34
N ARG A 91 20.69 4.28 24.52
CA ARG A 91 20.28 5.48 23.80
C ARG A 91 19.87 6.61 24.75
N SER A 92 20.37 7.82 24.51
CA SER A 92 19.98 9.01 25.30
C SER A 92 18.56 9.46 24.97
N LYS A 93 17.91 10.19 25.90
CA LYS A 93 16.53 10.68 25.73
C LYS A 93 16.37 11.62 24.52
N GLU A 94 17.44 12.33 24.17
CA GLU A 94 17.48 13.30 23.08
C GLU A 94 17.67 12.63 21.70
N GLU A 95 18.17 11.39 21.68
CA GLU A 95 18.44 10.60 20.47
C GLU A 95 17.38 9.50 20.20
N ILE A 96 16.28 9.51 20.96
CA ILE A 96 15.16 8.56 20.76
C ILE A 96 14.57 8.75 19.36
N TYR A 97 14.41 9.99 18.93
CA TYR A 97 13.91 10.33 17.59
C TYR A 97 14.93 11.18 16.85
N SER A 98 15.10 10.91 15.56
CA SER A 98 15.87 11.78 14.68
C SER A 98 15.26 13.17 14.68
N LYS A 99 16.12 14.20 14.60
CA LYS A 99 15.65 15.57 14.38
C LYS A 99 14.82 15.60 13.10
N ASN A 100 13.72 16.36 13.12
CA ASN A 100 12.92 16.56 11.91
C ASN A 100 13.81 17.13 10.81
N PRO A 101 13.63 16.69 9.55
CA PRO A 101 14.32 17.32 8.44
C PRO A 101 13.98 18.82 8.41
N PRO A 102 14.92 19.69 7.99
CA PRO A 102 14.63 21.09 7.81
C PRO A 102 13.53 21.25 6.76
N VAL A 103 12.61 22.18 7.00
CA VAL A 103 11.47 22.44 6.13
C VAL A 103 12.00 22.77 4.72
N GLY A 104 11.85 21.84 3.78
CA GLY A 104 12.28 21.98 2.39
C GLY A 104 13.38 21.03 1.89
N ALA A 105 13.80 20.05 2.68
CA ALA A 105 14.76 19.02 2.21
C ALA A 105 14.15 17.96 1.27
N ASP A 106 12.81 17.90 1.19
CA ASP A 106 12.07 16.78 0.58
C ASP A 106 11.42 17.14 -0.77
N ILE A 107 11.76 18.30 -1.34
CA ILE A 107 11.10 18.87 -2.54
C ILE A 107 11.87 18.65 -3.87
N TYR A 108 12.88 17.77 -3.92
CA TYR A 108 13.59 17.44 -5.15
C TYR A 108 13.80 15.94 -5.32
#